data_AF-A0A6A4GK25-F1
#
_entry.id   AF-A0A6A4GK25-F1
#
_cell.length_a   1.000
_cell.length_b   1.000
_cell.length_c   1.000
_cell.angle_alpha   90.00
_cell.angle_beta   90.00
_cell.angle_gamma   90.00
#
_symmetry.space_group_name_H-M   'P 1'
#
loop_
_entity.id
_entity.type
_entity.pdbx_description
1 polymer ?
#
loop_
_entity_poly.entity_id
_entity_poly.type
_entity_poly.pdbx_seq_one_letter_code
_entity_poly.pdbx_strand_id
1 'polypeptide(L)'
;MEDTLKSLQNSLGYLRQSYGPIMMRPLTCFLFPATSEITGFDMIHTICIEDKIIAPTSASAVAIIQGLDVGYFESWALASLYVGIIGAVYSFHSTIRDARICYLRTLIGGIVCFIHNEGLSESVVSPCIPNGWSENHW
;
A
#
# COMPACT_ATOMS: atom_id res chain seq x y z
N MET A 1 -29.63 4.21 -2.08
CA MET A 1 -28.31 4.87 -2.27
C MET A 1 -27.21 4.18 -1.45
N GLU A 2 -27.56 3.45 -0.39
CA GLU A 2 -26.63 2.64 0.43
C GLU A 2 -26.22 1.30 -0.21
N ASP A 3 -27.03 0.75 -1.12
CA ASP A 3 -26.76 -0.56 -1.72
C ASP A 3 -25.62 -0.55 -2.75
N THR A 4 -25.36 0.59 -3.38
CA THR A 4 -24.26 0.75 -4.34
C THR A 4 -22.89 0.82 -3.65
N LEU A 5 -22.84 1.37 -2.43
CA LEU A 5 -21.63 1.45 -1.61
C LEU A 5 -21.24 0.08 -1.02
N LYS A 6 -22.24 -0.72 -0.62
CA LYS A 6 -22.01 -2.13 -0.22
C LYS A 6 -21.59 -3.02 -1.40
N SER A 7 -22.11 -2.76 -2.60
CA SER A 7 -21.72 -3.48 -3.81
C SER A 7 -20.27 -3.19 -4.24
N LEU A 8 -19.83 -1.92 -4.13
CA LEU A 8 -18.42 -1.55 -4.36
C LEU A 8 -17.48 -2.09 -3.27
N GLN A 9 -17.92 -2.16 -2.02
CA GLN A 9 -17.18 -2.84 -0.94
C GLN A 9 -17.06 -4.35 -1.18
N ASN A 10 -18.05 -4.97 -1.84
CA ASN A 10 -18.02 -6.39 -2.18
C ASN A 10 -17.15 -6.71 -3.41
N SER A 11 -16.98 -5.77 -4.36
CA SER A 11 -16.05 -5.95 -5.49
C SER A 11 -14.60 -5.58 -5.13
N LEU A 12 -14.38 -4.69 -4.16
CA LEU A 12 -13.07 -4.37 -3.57
C LEU A 12 -12.70 -5.32 -2.41
N GLY A 13 -13.59 -6.23 -2.02
CA GLY A 13 -13.52 -7.02 -0.78
C GLY A 13 -12.74 -8.33 -0.82
N TYR A 14 -12.00 -8.65 -1.88
CA TYR A 14 -11.38 -9.99 -2.04
C TYR A 14 -9.97 -10.16 -1.47
N LEU A 15 -9.45 -9.21 -0.68
CA LEU A 15 -8.22 -9.38 0.09
C LEU A 15 -8.33 -8.79 1.51
N ARG A 16 -9.47 -8.99 2.19
CA ARG A 16 -9.51 -8.81 3.65
C ARG A 16 -8.82 -10.02 4.30
N GLN A 17 -7.49 -10.07 4.22
CA GLN A 17 -6.67 -11.11 4.84
C GLN A 17 -6.81 -11.02 6.37
N SER A 18 -7.07 -12.17 7.00
CA SER A 18 -7.07 -12.33 8.45
C SER A 18 -5.64 -12.13 8.97
N TYR A 19 -5.40 -11.05 9.70
CA TYR A 19 -4.10 -10.77 10.30
C TYR A 19 -3.82 -11.70 11.48
N GLY A 20 -2.60 -12.25 11.55
CA GLY A 20 -2.03 -12.80 12.79
C GLY A 20 -1.81 -11.70 13.84
N PRO A 21 -1.24 -12.02 15.02
CA PRO A 21 -1.06 -11.03 16.10
C PRO A 21 -0.29 -9.80 15.61
N ILE A 22 -0.90 -8.62 15.79
CA ILE A 22 -0.38 -7.31 15.36
C ILE A 22 0.83 -6.98 16.25
N MET A 23 2.03 -7.25 15.76
CA MET A 23 3.26 -6.79 16.40
C MET A 23 3.51 -5.34 15.98
N MET A 24 2.97 -4.39 16.77
CA MET A 24 3.25 -2.96 16.57
C MET A 24 4.73 -2.68 16.84
N ARG A 25 5.38 -2.00 15.90
CA ARG A 25 6.77 -1.56 16.05
C ARG A 25 6.84 -0.04 16.02
N PRO A 26 7.82 0.59 16.71
CA PRO A 26 8.15 1.98 16.48
C PRO A 26 8.38 2.23 14.98
N LEU A 27 8.04 3.41 14.48
CA LEU A 27 8.19 3.70 13.06
C LEU A 27 9.67 3.59 12.66
N THR A 28 10.03 2.52 11.95
CA THR A 28 11.39 2.29 11.44
C THR A 28 11.47 2.47 9.92
N CYS A 29 10.31 2.54 9.26
CA CYS A 29 10.14 2.59 7.82
C CYS A 29 10.67 3.83 7.09
N PHE A 30 11.14 4.87 7.79
CA PHE A 30 11.73 6.07 7.15
C PHE A 30 13.06 5.82 6.41
N LEU A 31 13.59 4.60 6.41
CA LEU A 31 14.98 4.32 6.03
C LEU A 31 15.17 3.39 4.82
N PHE A 32 14.19 3.23 3.93
CA PHE A 32 14.40 2.45 2.71
C PHE A 32 14.54 3.34 1.47
N PRO A 33 15.75 3.85 1.15
CA PRO A 33 16.05 4.35 -0.19
C PRO A 33 15.97 3.24 -1.27
N ALA A 34 15.84 1.97 -0.87
CA ALA A 34 15.78 0.81 -1.76
C ALA A 34 14.35 0.43 -2.22
N THR A 35 13.29 1.13 -1.81
CA THR A 35 11.92 0.80 -2.26
C THR A 35 11.81 0.84 -3.78
N SER A 36 12.40 1.84 -4.44
CA SER A 36 12.43 1.93 -5.91
C SER A 36 13.25 0.81 -6.54
N GLU A 37 14.30 0.31 -5.88
CA GLU A 37 15.10 -0.83 -6.37
C GLU A 37 14.30 -2.15 -6.31
N ILE A 38 13.50 -2.33 -5.25
CA ILE A 38 12.63 -3.51 -5.07
C ILE A 38 11.46 -3.47 -6.07
N THR A 39 10.85 -2.31 -6.26
CA THR A 39 9.66 -2.18 -7.11
C THR A 39 9.99 -2.01 -8.58
N GLY A 40 11.11 -1.37 -8.90
CA GLY A 40 11.43 -0.88 -10.24
C GLY A 40 10.57 0.32 -10.66
N PHE A 41 9.94 1.02 -9.72
CA PHE A 41 9.07 2.17 -9.97
C PHE A 41 9.49 3.36 -9.10
N ASP A 42 9.20 4.57 -9.57
CA ASP A 42 9.43 5.78 -8.79
C ASP A 42 8.50 5.83 -7.59
N MET A 43 9.08 6.03 -6.40
CA MET A 43 8.36 6.04 -5.13
C MET A 43 8.30 7.45 -4.56
N ILE A 44 7.14 7.82 -4.04
CA ILE A 44 6.87 9.10 -3.39
C ILE A 44 6.76 8.86 -1.90
N HIS A 45 7.43 9.72 -1.12
CA HIS A 45 7.48 9.64 0.33
C HIS A 45 6.86 10.90 0.93
N THR A 46 5.87 10.75 1.80
CA THR A 46 5.28 11.85 2.55
C THR A 46 6.13 12.13 3.79
N ILE A 47 6.97 13.17 3.72
CA ILE A 47 7.90 13.55 4.80
C ILE A 47 7.29 14.63 5.71
N CYS A 48 6.46 15.51 5.15
CA CYS A 48 5.72 16.53 5.89
C CYS A 48 4.26 16.60 5.41
N ILE A 49 3.31 16.85 6.32
CA ILE A 49 1.88 17.04 5.96
C ILE A 49 1.66 18.37 5.23
N GLU A 50 2.53 19.34 5.50
CA GLU A 50 2.50 20.67 4.88
C GLU A 50 2.99 20.62 3.42
N ASP A 51 3.77 19.60 3.06
CA ASP A 51 4.08 19.29 1.68
C ASP A 51 2.79 18.79 1.02
N LYS A 52 2.10 19.71 0.35
CA LYS A 52 0.90 19.39 -0.42
C LYS A 52 1.21 18.21 -1.33
N ILE A 53 0.58 17.08 -1.06
CA ILE A 53 0.64 15.94 -1.96
C ILE A 53 0.09 16.40 -3.31
N ILE A 54 0.97 16.46 -4.31
CA ILE A 54 0.59 16.91 -5.64
C ILE A 54 -0.23 15.79 -6.28
N ALA A 55 -1.53 16.05 -6.42
CA ALA A 55 -2.41 15.14 -7.16
C ALA A 55 -1.88 15.00 -8.60
N PRO A 56 -1.89 13.77 -9.17
CA PRO A 56 -1.47 13.58 -10.54
C PRO A 56 -2.45 14.31 -11.45
N THR A 57 -1.93 14.96 -12.50
CA THR A 57 -2.72 15.72 -13.48
C THR A 57 -3.56 14.84 -14.40
N SER A 58 -3.33 13.52 -14.38
CA SER A 58 -4.07 12.53 -15.16
C SER A 58 -4.58 11.39 -14.27
N ALA A 59 -5.62 10.71 -14.73
CA ALA A 59 -6.12 9.53 -14.05
C ALA A 59 -5.01 8.49 -13.91
N SER A 60 -4.55 8.27 -12.68
CA SER A 60 -3.45 7.39 -12.35
C SER A 60 -3.92 6.33 -11.37
N ALA A 61 -3.57 5.08 -11.64
CA ALA A 61 -3.63 4.04 -10.63
C ALA A 61 -2.53 4.29 -9.59
N VAL A 62 -2.73 3.83 -8.37
CA VAL A 62 -1.83 4.12 -7.24
C VAL A 62 -1.49 2.83 -6.52
N ALA A 63 -0.21 2.59 -6.25
CA ALA A 63 0.22 1.56 -5.31
C ALA A 63 0.62 2.24 -4.00
N ILE A 64 0.00 1.85 -2.89
CA ILE A 64 0.33 2.34 -1.54
C ILE A 64 1.03 1.21 -0.81
N ILE A 65 2.28 1.46 -0.46
CA ILE A 65 3.18 0.49 0.18
C ILE A 65 3.16 0.71 1.69
N GLN A 66 3.09 1.98 2.10
CA GLN A 66 3.00 2.39 3.49
C GLN A 66 1.94 3.48 3.59
N GLY A 67 0.99 3.31 4.50
CA GLY A 67 -0.15 4.22 4.63
C GLY A 67 -1.15 3.75 5.69
N LEU A 68 -2.23 4.50 5.87
CA LEU A 68 -3.35 4.09 6.73
C LEU A 68 -4.05 2.84 6.21
N ASP A 69 -4.04 2.67 4.88
CA ASP A 69 -4.40 1.45 4.18
C ASP A 69 -3.36 1.21 3.07
N VAL A 70 -3.15 -0.05 2.70
CA VAL A 70 -2.12 -0.45 1.72
C VAL A 70 -2.72 -1.34 0.65
N GLY A 71 -2.16 -1.27 -0.56
CA GLY A 71 -2.72 -1.99 -1.70
C GLY A 71 -2.49 -1.26 -3.01
N TYR A 72 -3.32 -1.58 -4.00
CA TYR A 72 -3.37 -0.88 -5.27
C TYR A 72 -4.79 -0.37 -5.53
N PHE A 73 -4.89 0.83 -6.09
CA PHE A 73 -6.13 1.56 -6.26
C PHE A 73 -6.24 2.05 -7.70
N GLU A 74 -7.46 2.07 -8.24
CA GLU A 74 -7.72 2.49 -9.62
C GLU A 74 -7.62 4.00 -9.84
N SER A 75 -7.65 4.80 -8.77
CA SER A 75 -7.59 6.25 -8.86
C SER A 75 -6.97 6.91 -7.64
N TRP A 76 -6.38 8.09 -7.86
CA TRP A 76 -5.90 8.96 -6.79
C TRP A 76 -7.00 9.38 -5.80
N ALA A 77 -8.22 9.60 -6.28
CA ALA A 77 -9.34 9.99 -5.41
C ALA A 77 -9.59 8.95 -4.31
N LEU A 78 -9.46 7.66 -4.62
CA LEU A 78 -9.59 6.58 -3.63
C LEU A 78 -8.35 6.45 -2.74
N ALA A 79 -7.16 6.59 -3.33
CA ALA A 79 -5.89 6.39 -2.62
C ALA A 79 -5.51 7.54 -1.68
N SER A 80 -5.89 8.77 -2.01
CA SER A 80 -5.42 9.98 -1.33
C SER A 80 -5.73 10.02 0.17
N LEU A 81 -6.84 9.38 0.57
CA LEU A 81 -7.27 9.27 1.97
C LEU A 81 -6.30 8.44 2.83
N TYR A 82 -5.47 7.59 2.22
CA TYR A 82 -4.60 6.65 2.92
C TYR A 82 -3.14 7.10 3.00
N VAL A 83 -2.75 8.13 2.25
CA VAL A 83 -1.36 8.63 2.17
C VAL A 83 -1.17 10.03 2.76
N GLY A 84 -2.25 10.64 3.28
CA GLY A 84 -2.23 11.94 3.94
C GLY A 84 -1.62 11.93 5.35
N ILE A 85 -0.61 11.10 5.58
CA ILE A 85 0.06 10.93 6.88
C ILE A 85 1.58 10.89 6.69
N ILE A 86 2.30 11.30 7.73
CA ILE A 86 3.77 11.26 7.77
C ILE A 86 4.23 9.80 7.67
N GLY A 87 5.17 9.54 6.78
CA GLY A 87 5.74 8.20 6.54
C GLY A 87 5.01 7.41 5.45
N ALA A 88 3.95 7.94 4.83
CA ALA A 88 3.32 7.25 3.70
C ALA A 88 4.28 7.09 2.51
N VAL A 89 4.21 5.94 1.85
CA VAL A 89 5.01 5.60 0.67
C VAL A 89 4.10 5.02 -0.40
N TYR A 90 4.11 5.63 -1.57
CA TYR A 90 3.22 5.26 -2.68
C TYR A 90 3.84 5.56 -4.04
N SER A 91 3.22 5.06 -5.12
CA SER A 91 3.68 5.28 -6.50
C SER A 91 2.48 5.47 -7.44
N PHE A 92 2.65 6.34 -8.44
CA PHE A 92 1.67 6.57 -9.49
C PHE A 92 1.96 5.71 -10.72
N HIS A 93 0.90 5.18 -11.32
CA HIS A 93 1.00 4.29 -12.47
C HIS A 93 -0.04 4.64 -13.54
N SER A 94 0.36 4.46 -14.80
CA SER A 94 -0.55 4.64 -15.95
C SER A 94 -1.61 3.54 -16.05
N THR A 95 -1.35 2.36 -15.47
CA THR A 95 -2.29 1.22 -15.48
C THR A 95 -2.46 0.59 -14.10
N ILE A 96 -3.64 0.04 -13.84
CA ILE A 96 -3.91 -0.75 -12.62
C ILE A 96 -3.03 -2.01 -12.53
N ARG A 97 -2.60 -2.54 -13.68
CA ARG A 97 -1.70 -3.69 -13.77
C ARG A 97 -0.33 -3.34 -13.18
N ASP A 98 0.22 -2.18 -13.51
CA ASP A 98 1.53 -1.76 -13.01
C ASP A 98 1.48 -1.43 -11.52
N ALA A 99 0.41 -0.77 -11.06
CA ALA A 99 0.17 -0.55 -9.63
C ALA A 99 0.10 -1.88 -8.86
N ARG A 100 -0.57 -2.88 -9.42
CA ARG A 100 -0.62 -4.22 -8.84
C ARG A 100 0.75 -4.91 -8.82
N ILE A 101 1.53 -4.81 -9.90
CA ILE A 101 2.89 -5.37 -9.95
C ILE A 101 3.79 -4.72 -8.89
N CYS A 102 3.72 -3.38 -8.76
CA CYS A 102 4.43 -2.63 -7.72
C CYS A 102 4.08 -3.13 -6.31
N TYR A 103 2.78 -3.25 -6.01
CA TYR A 103 2.31 -3.78 -4.73
C TYR A 103 2.74 -5.23 -4.48
N LEU A 104 2.68 -6.11 -5.48
CA LEU A 104 3.12 -7.51 -5.30
C LEU A 104 4.63 -7.62 -5.06
N ARG A 105 5.45 -6.81 -5.75
CA ARG A 105 6.91 -6.80 -5.54
C ARG A 105 7.26 -6.34 -4.13
N THR A 106 6.61 -5.30 -3.63
CA THR A 106 6.81 -4.83 -2.24
C THR A 106 6.33 -5.84 -1.22
N LEU A 107 5.22 -6.52 -1.48
CA LEU A 107 4.70 -7.56 -0.59
C LEU A 107 5.67 -8.76 -0.49
N ILE A 108 6.21 -9.21 -1.63
CA ILE A 108 7.24 -10.26 -1.68
C ILE A 108 8.54 -9.78 -1.00
N GLY A 109 8.91 -8.52 -1.20
CA GLY A 109 10.05 -7.90 -0.52
C GLY A 109 9.88 -7.70 0.99
N GLY A 110 8.68 -7.93 1.54
CA GLY A 110 8.40 -7.81 2.97
C GLY A 110 8.40 -6.38 3.50
N ILE A 111 8.15 -5.38 2.63
CA ILE A 111 8.27 -3.95 2.95
C ILE A 111 6.92 -3.20 3.00
N VAL A 112 5.80 -3.92 2.84
CA VAL A 112 4.46 -3.34 2.98
C VAL A 112 4.09 -3.24 4.45
N CYS A 113 3.63 -2.07 4.89
CA CYS A 113 3.17 -1.90 6.27
C CYS A 113 2.01 -0.90 6.41
N PHE A 114 1.11 -1.17 7.34
CA PHE A 114 0.15 -0.18 7.82
C PHE A 114 0.83 0.79 8.77
N ILE A 115 0.46 2.06 8.68
CA ILE A 115 0.86 3.09 9.62
C ILE A 115 -0.32 3.41 10.53
N HIS A 116 -0.03 3.49 11.82
CA HIS A 116 -1.00 3.80 12.88
C HIS A 116 -0.56 5.03 13.66
N ASN A 117 -1.48 5.58 14.45
CA ASN A 117 -1.22 6.67 15.38
C ASN A 117 -0.53 7.86 14.71
N GLU A 118 -1.05 8.29 13.55
CA GLU A 118 -0.55 9.46 12.80
C GLU A 118 0.93 9.40 12.38
N GLY A 119 1.49 8.19 12.17
CA GLY A 119 2.90 8.06 11.81
C GLY A 119 3.83 7.75 12.98
N LEU A 120 3.30 7.29 14.11
CA LEU A 120 4.13 6.92 15.27
C LEU A 120 4.44 5.42 15.36
N SER A 121 3.66 4.57 14.70
CA SER A 121 3.81 3.11 14.77
C SER A 121 3.40 2.42 13.49
N GLU A 122 3.96 1.25 13.23
CA GLU A 122 3.71 0.47 12.02
C GLU A 122 3.37 -1.00 12.31
N SER A 123 2.62 -1.61 11.40
CA SER A 123 2.31 -3.04 11.40
C SER A 123 2.64 -3.65 10.04
N VAL A 124 3.52 -4.66 10.02
CA VAL A 124 3.95 -5.31 8.78
C VAL A 124 2.81 -6.11 8.16
N VAL A 125 2.65 -5.98 6.84
CA VAL A 125 1.76 -6.83 6.06
C VAL A 125 2.55 -8.03 5.58
N SER A 126 2.23 -9.19 6.14
CA SER A 126 2.82 -10.44 5.67
C SER A 126 2.02 -10.97 4.48
N PRO A 127 2.67 -11.43 3.40
CA PRO A 127 1.97 -12.18 2.38
C PRO A 127 1.33 -13.40 3.03
N CYS A 128 0.00 -13.50 2.97
CA CYS A 128 -0.67 -14.76 3.24
C CYS A 128 -0.38 -15.69 2.05
N ILE A 129 0.70 -16.47 2.15
CA ILE A 129 0.93 -17.61 1.27
C ILE A 129 -0.08 -18.68 1.70
N PRO A 130 -1.02 -19.10 0.84
CA PRO A 130 -1.96 -20.14 1.20
C PRO A 130 -1.21 -21.41 1.61
N ASN A 131 -1.55 -21.96 2.77
CA ASN A 131 -0.98 -23.22 3.24
C ASN A 131 -1.17 -24.30 2.14
N GLY A 132 -0.06 -24.83 1.62
CA GLY A 132 -0.04 -25.81 0.52
C GLY A 132 0.85 -25.41 -0.66
N TRP A 133 1.28 -24.15 -0.75
CA TRP A 133 2.27 -23.70 -1.74
C TRP A 133 3.68 -23.67 -1.10
N SER A 134 4.19 -24.85 -0.73
CA SER A 134 5.61 -24.98 -0.34
C SER A 134 6.51 -24.85 -1.57
N GLU A 135 7.71 -24.30 -1.37
CA GLU A 135 8.76 -23.94 -2.35
C GLU A 135 9.23 -25.04 -3.34
N ASN A 136 8.60 -26.21 -3.38
CA ASN A 136 8.98 -27.36 -4.18
C ASN A 136 8.39 -27.38 -5.60
N HIS A 137 7.80 -26.28 -6.09
CA HIS A 137 7.13 -26.21 -7.41
C HIS A 137 7.65 -25.06 -8.28
N TRP A 138 8.97 -24.84 -8.29
CA TRP A 138 9.66 -24.05 -9.30
C TRP A 138 10.58 -24.93 -10.13
#